data_AF-A0A2S2N5U4-F1
#
_entry.id   AF-A0A2S2N5U4-F1
#
_cell.length_a   1.000
_cell.length_b   1.000
_cell.length_c   1.000
_cell.angle_alpha   90.00
_cell.angle_beta   90.00
_cell.angle_gamma   90.00
#
_symmetry.space_group_name_H-M   'P 1'
#
loop_
_entity.id
_entity.type
_entity.pdbx_description
1 polymer ?
#
loop_
_entity_poly.entity_id
_entity_poly.type
_entity_poly.pdbx_seq_one_letter_code
_entity_poly.pdbx_strand_id
1 'polypeptide(L)'
;YMAYAGIMAKSCHSEEGEEEEKEEEEKEEEEAEDSFEEKEMEKQKLLSQQARLHTRGAAEMVLQMVSACRGERGAMVSSTLKLGIAILNGGNADVQQKMLEYLKAKREVGFFQSVQALMQTCSVLDLNAFERQNKAEGLGMVTEEGTIISRENGEKVMSDDEFTQDLFRLLQLLCEGHNNDFQNYLRTQTGNTTTINIIICTVDYLLRLQESISDFYWYYSGKDVIDEQGKRNFSKAMAVAKQVFNSLTEYIQGPCTGNQQSLAHSRLWDAVVGFLHVFAHMMKKLAQDSSQLGLLKELLDLQKDMVVMLLSLLEGNVVNGTIARQMVDMLVESSSNVTMILKFFDMFLKLRDIVSSDAFRHFVTDPRGLISKKDFQKAMDSQKQYEPDEIQFLLSCSEADENEMIDVESFAQRFQEPARDIGFNVAVLLTNLSEHVPHDQRLKTFLEQAESILDYFRPFLGRIEIMGAARRIERIYFEISGANKAQWEMPQVKESKRQFIFDVVNEGGEAEKMELFVNFCEDTIFEMQIASRISEEEAPRDEEEEEDEDREEEEPAEAPAPALPGLGA
;
A
#
# COMPACT_ATOMS: atom_id res chain seq x y z
N TYR A 1 9.45 19.70 -29.20
CA TYR A 1 9.59 18.39 -28.56
C TYR A 1 8.66 18.27 -27.36
N MET A 2 8.91 19.00 -26.25
CA MET A 2 8.15 18.87 -24.99
C MET A 2 6.63 18.91 -25.16
N ALA A 3 6.09 19.88 -25.93
CA ALA A 3 4.66 19.96 -26.21
C ALA A 3 4.10 18.69 -26.89
N TYR A 4 4.82 18.11 -27.84
CA TYR A 4 4.40 16.86 -28.51
C TYR A 4 4.50 15.67 -27.57
N ALA A 5 5.56 15.58 -26.75
CA ALA A 5 5.69 14.51 -25.76
C ALA A 5 4.54 14.53 -24.75
N GLY A 6 4.17 15.72 -24.26
CA GLY A 6 3.00 15.89 -23.37
C GLY A 6 1.68 15.49 -24.04
N ILE A 7 1.42 15.94 -25.28
CA ILE A 7 0.21 15.57 -26.01
C ILE A 7 0.15 14.05 -26.28
N MET A 8 1.28 13.43 -26.62
CA MET A 8 1.35 11.98 -26.83
C MET A 8 1.09 11.22 -25.52
N ALA A 9 1.71 11.64 -24.41
CA ALA A 9 1.51 11.02 -23.11
C ALA A 9 0.03 11.10 -22.68
N LYS A 10 -0.59 12.28 -22.80
CA LYS A 10 -2.02 12.49 -22.52
C LYS A 10 -2.95 11.69 -23.46
N SER A 11 -2.47 11.25 -24.63
CA SER A 11 -3.32 10.44 -25.52
C SER A 11 -3.47 8.97 -25.12
N CYS A 12 -2.64 8.50 -24.17
CA CYS A 12 -2.74 7.18 -23.56
C CYS A 12 -3.48 7.20 -22.22
N HIS A 13 -3.63 8.36 -21.59
CA HIS A 13 -4.43 8.55 -20.38
C HIS A 13 -5.83 8.97 -20.85
N SER A 14 -6.88 8.24 -20.45
CA SER A 14 -8.25 8.75 -20.55
C SER A 14 -8.38 10.00 -19.68
N GLU A 15 -9.28 10.92 -20.03
CA GLU A 15 -9.58 12.10 -19.18
C GLU A 15 -10.11 11.70 -17.79
N GLU A 16 -10.54 10.45 -17.61
CA GLU A 16 -10.95 9.81 -16.33
C GLU A 16 -9.75 9.39 -15.45
N GLY A 17 -8.55 9.19 -16.01
CA GLY A 17 -7.36 8.77 -15.25
C GLY A 17 -6.66 9.90 -14.47
N GLU A 18 -6.96 11.17 -14.76
CA GLU A 18 -6.55 12.30 -13.90
C GLU A 18 -7.49 12.43 -12.68
N GLU A 19 -8.68 11.81 -12.71
CA GLU A 19 -9.56 11.66 -11.55
C GLU A 19 -9.11 10.45 -10.71
N GLU A 20 -8.72 9.31 -11.28
CA GLU A 20 -8.23 8.15 -10.49
C GLU A 20 -7.02 8.48 -9.58
N GLU A 21 -6.00 9.20 -10.05
CA GLU A 21 -4.83 9.59 -9.22
C GLU A 21 -5.16 10.63 -8.13
N LYS A 22 -6.31 11.32 -8.22
CA LYS A 22 -6.79 12.26 -7.19
C LYS A 22 -7.93 11.69 -6.34
N GLU A 23 -8.69 10.77 -6.87
CA GLU A 23 -9.77 10.06 -6.21
C GLU A 23 -9.24 8.90 -5.37
N GLU A 24 -8.03 8.37 -5.63
CA GLU A 24 -7.33 7.48 -4.68
C GLU A 24 -7.07 8.17 -3.32
N GLU A 25 -7.02 9.52 -3.26
CA GLU A 25 -6.89 10.27 -1.99
C GLU A 25 -8.25 10.65 -1.35
N GLU A 26 -9.39 10.56 -2.06
CA GLU A 26 -10.70 11.00 -1.56
C GLU A 26 -11.82 9.93 -1.56
N LYS A 27 -11.64 8.75 -2.17
CA LYS A 27 -12.58 7.63 -2.14
C LYS A 27 -12.30 6.66 -0.97
N GLU A 28 -12.46 7.12 0.28
CA GLU A 28 -12.71 6.20 1.41
C GLU A 28 -14.23 5.95 1.62
N GLU A 29 -15.14 6.57 0.84
CA GLU A 29 -16.60 6.36 0.94
C GLU A 29 -17.25 6.25 -0.46
N GLU A 30 -17.86 5.08 -0.75
CA GLU A 30 -18.50 4.62 -2.01
C GLU A 30 -17.57 4.08 -3.12
N GLU A 31 -17.05 2.87 -2.92
CA GLU A 31 -16.53 2.01 -4.01
C GLU A 31 -17.70 1.56 -4.92
N ALA A 32 -17.91 2.25 -6.04
CA ALA A 32 -18.61 1.65 -7.16
C ALA A 32 -17.66 0.61 -7.78
N GLU A 33 -17.86 -0.68 -7.49
CA GLU A 33 -17.07 -1.75 -8.09
C GLU A 33 -17.34 -1.83 -9.61
N ASP A 34 -16.37 -1.44 -10.45
CA ASP A 34 -16.52 -1.58 -11.90
C ASP A 34 -16.67 -3.03 -12.32
N SER A 35 -17.54 -3.26 -13.31
CA SER A 35 -17.77 -4.59 -13.85
C SER A 35 -16.54 -5.12 -14.60
N PHE A 36 -16.42 -6.45 -14.70
CA PHE A 36 -15.37 -7.09 -15.50
C PHE A 36 -15.36 -6.62 -16.97
N GLU A 37 -16.54 -6.35 -17.54
CA GLU A 37 -16.67 -5.84 -18.92
C GLU A 37 -16.09 -4.43 -19.08
N GLU A 38 -16.32 -3.54 -18.10
CA GLU A 38 -15.76 -2.18 -18.10
C GLU A 38 -14.23 -2.20 -17.98
N LYS A 39 -13.69 -2.94 -16.99
CA LYS A 39 -12.24 -3.07 -16.78
C LYS A 39 -11.52 -3.63 -18.02
N GLU A 40 -12.10 -4.64 -18.68
CA GLU A 40 -11.51 -5.19 -19.91
C GLU A 40 -11.65 -4.22 -21.10
N MET A 41 -12.77 -3.48 -21.22
CA MET A 41 -12.92 -2.45 -22.25
C MET A 41 -11.89 -1.32 -22.11
N GLU A 42 -11.64 -0.85 -20.89
CA GLU A 42 -10.63 0.17 -20.59
C GLU A 42 -9.23 -0.31 -20.94
N LYS A 43 -8.88 -1.53 -20.53
CA LYS A 43 -7.62 -2.16 -20.91
C LYS A 43 -7.42 -2.23 -22.42
N GLN A 44 -8.45 -2.63 -23.18
CA GLN A 44 -8.38 -2.67 -24.64
C GLN A 44 -8.25 -1.27 -25.27
N LYS A 45 -8.93 -0.26 -24.72
CA LYS A 45 -8.77 1.15 -25.13
C LYS A 45 -7.32 1.60 -24.92
N LEU A 46 -6.75 1.36 -23.73
CA LEU A 46 -5.36 1.70 -23.38
C LEU A 46 -4.36 1.06 -24.35
N LEU A 47 -4.45 -0.26 -24.56
CA LEU A 47 -3.57 -1.00 -25.46
C LEU A 47 -3.66 -0.47 -26.90
N SER A 48 -4.85 -0.11 -27.37
CA SER A 48 -5.02 0.49 -28.70
C SER A 48 -4.32 1.86 -28.83
N GLN A 49 -4.37 2.71 -27.80
CA GLN A 49 -3.68 4.01 -27.83
C GLN A 49 -2.16 3.84 -27.81
N GLN A 50 -1.66 2.93 -26.96
CA GLN A 50 -0.25 2.62 -26.87
C GLN A 50 0.28 2.03 -28.18
N ALA A 51 -0.45 1.11 -28.82
CA ALA A 51 -0.09 0.56 -30.13
C ALA A 51 0.02 1.64 -31.21
N ARG A 52 -0.85 2.65 -31.18
CA ARG A 52 -0.81 3.80 -32.10
C ARG A 52 0.45 4.67 -31.92
N LEU A 53 0.92 4.85 -30.69
CA LEU A 53 2.18 5.56 -30.43
C LEU A 53 3.40 4.70 -30.76
N HIS A 54 3.32 3.42 -30.42
CA HIS A 54 4.36 2.46 -30.69
C HIS A 54 4.68 2.35 -32.20
N THR A 55 3.65 2.23 -33.05
CA THR A 55 3.80 2.21 -34.52
C THR A 55 4.44 3.48 -35.11
N ARG A 56 4.47 4.58 -34.34
CA ARG A 56 5.13 5.84 -34.70
C ARG A 56 6.56 5.96 -34.19
N GLY A 57 7.11 4.92 -33.55
CA GLY A 57 8.47 4.88 -33.04
C GLY A 57 8.66 5.55 -31.67
N ALA A 58 7.59 5.78 -30.91
CA ALA A 58 7.68 6.47 -29.62
C ALA A 58 8.60 5.74 -28.62
N ALA A 59 8.55 4.40 -28.59
CA ALA A 59 9.35 3.59 -27.67
C ALA A 59 10.87 3.76 -27.88
N GLU A 60 11.33 3.71 -29.13
CA GLU A 60 12.75 3.90 -29.46
C GLU A 60 13.21 5.34 -29.18
N MET A 61 12.33 6.32 -29.48
CA MET A 61 12.60 7.72 -29.22
C MET A 61 12.82 7.99 -27.72
N VAL A 62 11.99 7.42 -26.83
CA VAL A 62 12.14 7.55 -25.38
C VAL A 62 13.53 7.07 -24.94
N LEU A 63 13.96 5.88 -25.40
CA LEU A 63 15.28 5.33 -25.05
C LEU A 63 16.44 6.20 -25.55
N GLN A 64 16.37 6.69 -26.79
CA GLN A 64 17.39 7.57 -27.36
C GLN A 64 17.49 8.89 -26.61
N MET A 65 16.35 9.48 -26.23
CA MET A 65 16.31 10.74 -25.52
C MET A 65 16.84 10.62 -24.09
N VAL A 66 16.51 9.52 -23.39
CA VAL A 66 17.12 9.20 -22.08
C VAL A 66 18.63 8.96 -22.23
N SER A 67 19.08 8.28 -23.28
CA SER A 67 20.52 8.13 -23.53
C SER A 67 21.22 9.45 -23.87
N ALA A 68 20.53 10.39 -24.51
CA ALA A 68 21.10 11.65 -24.95
C ALA A 68 21.31 12.67 -23.81
N CYS A 69 20.56 12.56 -22.71
CA CYS A 69 20.67 13.52 -21.61
C CYS A 69 21.92 13.34 -20.74
N ARG A 70 22.58 12.18 -20.77
CA ARG A 70 23.86 11.90 -20.10
C ARG A 70 23.88 12.27 -18.61
N GLY A 71 22.75 12.07 -17.92
CA GLY A 71 22.62 12.42 -16.50
C GLY A 71 22.21 13.85 -16.20
N GLU A 72 22.01 14.72 -17.20
CA GLU A 72 21.50 16.07 -16.96
C GLU A 72 19.97 16.04 -16.80
N ARG A 73 19.52 16.41 -15.60
CA ARG A 73 18.10 16.63 -15.32
C ARG A 73 17.64 17.89 -16.04
N GLY A 74 16.58 17.77 -16.84
CA GLY A 74 15.98 18.90 -17.54
C GLY A 74 14.53 18.62 -17.92
N ALA A 75 13.77 19.68 -18.19
CA ALA A 75 12.34 19.57 -18.53
C ALA A 75 12.06 18.63 -19.72
N MET A 76 13.01 18.55 -20.65
CA MET A 76 12.95 17.61 -21.77
C MET A 76 12.98 16.15 -21.32
N VAL A 77 13.84 15.81 -20.36
CA VAL A 77 13.96 14.45 -19.82
C VAL A 77 12.72 14.09 -19.03
N SER A 78 12.24 14.99 -18.15
CA SER A 78 10.98 14.80 -17.41
C SER A 78 9.81 14.52 -18.35
N SER A 79 9.62 15.34 -19.40
CA SER A 79 8.57 15.09 -20.42
C SER A 79 8.76 13.76 -21.16
N THR A 80 10.00 13.28 -21.29
CA THR A 80 10.31 12.00 -21.95
C THR A 80 9.98 10.82 -21.04
N LEU A 81 10.25 10.92 -19.74
CA LEU A 81 9.89 9.88 -18.77
C LEU A 81 8.38 9.72 -18.70
N LYS A 82 7.62 10.82 -18.60
CA LYS A 82 6.13 10.78 -18.62
C LYS A 82 5.57 10.12 -19.88
N LEU A 83 6.17 10.36 -21.05
CA LEU A 83 5.81 9.64 -22.27
C LEU A 83 6.18 8.15 -22.21
N GLY A 84 7.34 7.81 -21.63
CA GLY A 84 7.77 6.43 -21.42
C GLY A 84 6.84 5.65 -20.50
N ILE A 85 6.36 6.29 -19.43
CA ILE A 85 5.37 5.75 -18.49
C ILE A 85 4.06 5.49 -19.24
N ALA A 86 3.54 6.49 -19.96
CA ALA A 86 2.29 6.37 -20.74
C ALA A 86 2.26 5.16 -21.71
N ILE A 87 3.38 4.88 -22.39
CA ILE A 87 3.47 3.78 -23.37
C ILE A 87 3.69 2.41 -22.74
N LEU A 88 4.10 2.34 -21.47
CA LEU A 88 4.32 1.10 -20.74
C LEU A 88 3.22 0.81 -19.71
N ASN A 89 2.38 1.79 -19.38
CA ASN A 89 1.34 1.69 -18.36
C ASN A 89 0.48 0.43 -18.54
N GLY A 90 0.21 -0.28 -17.45
CA GLY A 90 -0.52 -1.55 -17.45
C GLY A 90 0.29 -2.74 -17.99
N GLY A 91 1.62 -2.72 -17.90
CA GLY A 91 2.49 -3.86 -18.26
C GLY A 91 2.53 -4.19 -19.76
N ASN A 92 2.69 -3.20 -20.65
CA ASN A 92 2.68 -3.44 -22.10
C ASN A 92 3.89 -4.26 -22.61
N ALA A 93 3.75 -5.59 -22.63
CA ALA A 93 4.78 -6.54 -23.03
C ALA A 93 5.29 -6.35 -24.48
N ASP A 94 4.43 -5.94 -25.41
CA ASP A 94 4.81 -5.69 -26.81
C ASP A 94 5.79 -4.51 -26.93
N VAL A 95 5.55 -3.45 -26.15
CA VAL A 95 6.43 -2.28 -26.10
C VAL A 95 7.73 -2.62 -25.38
N GLN A 96 7.67 -3.32 -24.24
CA GLN A 96 8.85 -3.79 -23.50
C GLN A 96 9.78 -4.63 -24.39
N GLN A 97 9.23 -5.60 -25.13
CA GLN A 97 10.00 -6.47 -26.01
C GLN A 97 10.76 -5.66 -27.08
N LYS A 98 10.11 -4.68 -27.70
CA LYS A 98 10.73 -3.85 -28.74
C LYS A 98 11.76 -2.89 -28.18
N MET A 99 11.52 -2.33 -27.00
CA MET A 99 12.53 -1.55 -26.28
C MET A 99 13.78 -2.39 -26.01
N LEU A 100 13.61 -3.62 -25.53
CA LEU A 100 14.72 -4.54 -25.24
C LEU A 100 15.49 -4.93 -26.50
N GLU A 101 14.78 -5.27 -27.58
CA GLU A 101 15.36 -5.58 -28.88
C GLU A 101 16.19 -4.41 -29.41
N TYR A 102 15.67 -3.19 -29.31
CA TYR A 102 16.37 -1.98 -29.71
C TYR A 102 17.70 -1.83 -28.95
N LEU A 103 17.67 -1.93 -27.60
CA LEU A 103 18.87 -1.79 -26.76
C LEU A 103 19.93 -2.86 -27.10
N LYS A 104 19.49 -4.13 -27.27
CA LYS A 104 20.37 -5.26 -27.63
C LYS A 104 20.96 -5.11 -29.03
N ALA A 105 20.15 -4.73 -30.02
CA ALA A 105 20.58 -4.59 -31.41
C ALA A 105 21.59 -3.45 -31.61
N LYS A 106 21.37 -2.32 -30.92
CA LYS A 106 22.23 -1.14 -30.98
C LYS A 106 23.43 -1.20 -30.03
N ARG A 107 23.41 -2.12 -29.07
CA ARG A 107 24.40 -2.24 -27.99
C ARG A 107 24.53 -0.92 -27.20
N GLU A 108 23.39 -0.37 -26.82
CA GLU A 108 23.30 0.95 -26.19
C GLU A 108 23.91 0.92 -24.79
N VAL A 109 25.12 1.47 -24.65
CA VAL A 109 25.77 1.72 -23.35
C VAL A 109 25.30 3.04 -22.75
N GLY A 110 25.06 4.05 -23.59
CA GLY A 110 24.74 5.41 -23.17
C GLY A 110 23.45 5.51 -22.36
N PHE A 111 22.45 4.67 -22.68
CA PHE A 111 21.20 4.61 -21.93
C PHE A 111 21.43 4.31 -20.45
N PHE A 112 22.13 3.22 -20.15
CA PHE A 112 22.37 2.79 -18.77
C PHE A 112 23.31 3.74 -18.01
N GLN A 113 24.32 4.31 -18.67
CA GLN A 113 25.17 5.34 -18.08
C GLN A 113 24.38 6.59 -17.71
N SER A 114 23.47 7.00 -18.60
CA SER A 114 22.61 8.15 -18.38
C SER A 114 21.64 7.91 -17.22
N VAL A 115 20.96 6.76 -17.18
CA VAL A 115 20.07 6.38 -16.07
C VAL A 115 20.82 6.36 -14.73
N GLN A 116 21.99 5.73 -14.67
CA GLN A 116 22.82 5.72 -13.46
C GLN A 116 23.18 7.16 -13.01
N ALA A 117 23.59 8.01 -13.96
CA ALA A 117 23.94 9.40 -13.65
C ALA A 117 22.70 10.19 -13.16
N LEU A 118 21.52 9.99 -13.76
CA LEU A 118 20.27 10.58 -13.28
C LEU A 118 19.99 10.18 -11.83
N MET A 119 20.04 8.88 -11.50
CA MET A 119 19.84 8.35 -10.13
C MET A 119 20.81 8.93 -9.11
N GLN A 120 22.07 9.17 -9.51
CA GLN A 120 23.08 9.78 -8.63
C GLN A 120 22.82 11.26 -8.37
N THR A 121 22.14 11.95 -9.29
CA THR A 121 21.79 13.37 -9.15
C THR A 121 20.45 13.61 -8.47
N CYS A 122 19.60 12.59 -8.32
CA CYS A 122 18.34 12.68 -7.57
C CYS A 122 18.59 13.09 -6.12
N SER A 123 17.83 14.08 -5.64
CA SER A 123 17.99 14.60 -4.29
C SER A 123 17.33 13.72 -3.22
N VAL A 124 17.63 14.04 -1.97
CA VAL A 124 17.07 13.44 -0.75
C VAL A 124 16.71 14.59 0.22
N LEU A 125 16.12 14.29 1.38
CA LEU A 125 15.81 15.30 2.39
C LEU A 125 17.10 15.91 2.99
N ASP A 126 17.50 17.08 2.51
CA ASP A 126 18.61 17.85 3.08
C ASP A 126 18.12 18.72 4.24
N LEU A 127 18.47 18.34 5.46
CA LEU A 127 18.16 19.10 6.68
C LEU A 127 18.67 20.54 6.65
N ASN A 128 19.81 20.82 6.01
CA ASN A 128 20.34 22.18 5.92
C ASN A 128 19.49 23.04 4.98
N ALA A 129 19.00 22.46 3.89
CA ALA A 129 18.08 23.14 2.99
C ALA A 129 16.73 23.38 3.69
N PHE A 130 16.24 22.37 4.42
CA PHE A 130 15.02 22.46 5.22
C PHE A 130 15.09 23.58 6.27
N GLU A 131 16.18 23.65 7.06
CA GLU A 131 16.34 24.72 8.05
C GLU A 131 16.40 26.11 7.43
N ARG A 132 17.05 26.26 6.28
CA ARG A 132 17.11 27.54 5.57
C ARG A 132 15.73 27.98 5.11
N GLN A 133 14.92 27.05 4.60
CA GLN A 133 13.54 27.32 4.21
C GLN A 133 12.70 27.71 5.42
N ASN A 134 12.78 26.95 6.52
CA ASN A 134 12.05 27.22 7.76
C ASN A 134 12.38 28.63 8.33
N LYS A 135 13.67 29.01 8.33
CA LYS A 135 14.11 30.36 8.73
C LYS A 135 13.58 31.45 7.80
N ALA A 136 13.51 31.21 6.49
CA ALA A 136 13.02 32.18 5.52
C ALA A 136 11.50 32.41 5.67
N GLU A 137 10.74 31.34 5.88
CA GLU A 137 9.29 31.40 6.12
C GLU A 137 8.99 32.10 7.45
N GLY A 138 9.75 31.80 8.52
CA GLY A 138 9.63 32.46 9.83
C GLY A 138 9.94 33.97 9.83
N LEU A 139 10.65 34.46 8.80
CA LEU A 139 10.92 35.90 8.61
C LEU A 139 9.81 36.63 7.84
N GLY A 140 8.78 35.92 7.38
CA GLY A 140 7.65 36.53 6.67
C GLY A 140 8.08 37.31 5.41
N MET A 141 9.19 36.93 4.76
CA MET A 141 9.67 37.55 3.51
C MET A 141 8.78 37.18 2.30
N VAL A 142 7.48 37.14 2.53
CA VAL A 142 6.42 36.84 1.59
C VAL A 142 5.52 38.08 1.55
N THR A 143 5.83 39.03 0.66
CA THR A 143 5.02 40.24 0.48
C THR A 143 3.71 39.92 -0.24
N GLU A 144 2.64 40.69 0.02
CA GLU A 144 1.28 40.47 -0.52
C GLU A 144 1.19 40.45 -2.07
N GLU A 145 2.17 40.98 -2.81
CA GLU A 145 2.25 40.88 -4.28
C GLU A 145 3.14 39.72 -4.80
N GLY A 146 3.89 39.05 -3.91
CA GLY A 146 4.80 37.92 -4.22
C GLY A 146 4.43 36.59 -3.54
N THR A 147 3.35 36.58 -2.76
CA THR A 147 2.81 35.46 -1.97
C THR A 147 2.43 34.23 -2.80
N ILE A 148 2.01 34.41 -4.04
CA ILE A 148 1.60 33.30 -4.91
C ILE A 148 2.81 32.70 -5.64
N ILE A 149 3.73 33.55 -6.11
CA ILE A 149 4.88 33.12 -6.93
C ILE A 149 5.90 32.32 -6.09
N SER A 150 6.08 32.67 -4.81
CA SER A 150 7.01 31.97 -3.90
C SER A 150 6.39 30.79 -3.17
N ARG A 151 5.05 30.65 -3.11
CA ARG A 151 4.40 29.48 -2.49
C ARG A 151 4.51 28.25 -3.40
N GLU A 152 4.38 28.42 -4.71
CA GLU A 152 4.45 27.32 -5.69
C GLU A 152 5.87 27.09 -6.24
N ASN A 153 6.74 28.12 -6.28
CA ASN A 153 8.16 27.97 -6.70
C ASN A 153 9.17 27.94 -5.53
N GLY A 154 8.70 27.80 -4.28
CA GLY A 154 9.51 27.98 -3.05
C GLY A 154 10.07 26.70 -2.43
N GLU A 155 9.62 25.52 -2.87
CA GLU A 155 10.10 24.25 -2.31
C GLU A 155 11.51 23.95 -2.80
N LYS A 156 12.48 24.13 -1.90
CA LYS A 156 13.90 23.81 -2.18
C LYS A 156 14.27 22.40 -1.75
N VAL A 157 13.51 21.83 -0.82
CA VAL A 157 13.73 20.48 -0.31
C VAL A 157 13.04 19.51 -1.26
N MET A 158 13.80 18.56 -1.81
CA MET A 158 13.29 17.55 -2.75
C MET A 158 12.43 18.11 -3.90
N SER A 159 12.83 19.23 -4.48
CA SER A 159 12.18 19.84 -5.67
C SER A 159 12.17 18.95 -6.94
N ASP A 160 12.79 17.77 -6.88
CA ASP A 160 12.85 16.76 -7.94
C ASP A 160 12.19 15.43 -7.52
N ASP A 161 11.31 15.46 -6.53
CA ASP A 161 10.50 14.33 -6.09
C ASP A 161 9.69 13.73 -7.24
N GLU A 162 8.91 14.53 -7.98
CA GLU A 162 8.16 14.06 -9.16
C GLU A 162 9.09 13.39 -10.19
N PHE A 163 10.22 14.03 -10.50
CA PHE A 163 11.18 13.49 -11.46
C PHE A 163 11.78 12.16 -11.01
N THR A 164 12.07 12.04 -9.72
CA THR A 164 12.67 10.84 -9.16
C THR A 164 11.65 9.70 -9.13
N GLN A 165 10.40 9.98 -8.77
CA GLN A 165 9.30 9.03 -8.87
C GLN A 165 9.10 8.57 -10.32
N ASP A 166 9.02 9.49 -11.28
CA ASP A 166 8.91 9.18 -12.71
C ASP A 166 10.04 8.27 -13.21
N LEU A 167 11.28 8.52 -12.76
CA LEU A 167 12.44 7.72 -13.15
C LEU A 167 12.31 6.26 -12.68
N PHE A 168 11.98 6.06 -11.40
CA PHE A 168 11.80 4.72 -10.85
C PHE A 168 10.53 4.05 -11.38
N ARG A 169 9.44 4.80 -11.60
CA ARG A 169 8.22 4.31 -12.22
C ARG A 169 8.46 3.79 -13.63
N LEU A 170 9.23 4.52 -14.44
CA LEU A 170 9.63 4.02 -15.76
C LEU A 170 10.38 2.68 -15.65
N LEU A 171 11.33 2.57 -14.71
CA LEU A 171 12.13 1.35 -14.54
C LEU A 171 11.32 0.17 -14.00
N GLN A 172 10.36 0.43 -13.11
CA GLN A 172 9.38 -0.56 -12.66
C GLN A 172 8.60 -1.11 -13.87
N LEU A 173 8.01 -0.22 -14.67
CA LEU A 173 7.17 -0.59 -15.82
C LEU A 173 7.93 -1.34 -16.94
N LEU A 174 9.25 -1.20 -17.02
CA LEU A 174 10.08 -2.01 -17.93
C LEU A 174 10.15 -3.49 -17.52
N CYS A 175 9.90 -3.81 -16.26
CA CYS A 175 9.95 -5.16 -15.71
C CYS A 175 8.58 -5.71 -15.30
N GLU A 176 7.55 -4.86 -15.24
CA GLU A 176 6.16 -5.24 -14.94
C GLU A 176 5.69 -6.39 -15.84
N GLY A 177 4.91 -7.31 -15.28
CA GLY A 177 4.52 -8.55 -15.96
C GLY A 177 5.62 -9.62 -15.96
N HIS A 178 6.57 -9.53 -15.02
CA HIS A 178 7.63 -10.51 -14.79
C HIS A 178 8.52 -10.75 -16.03
N ASN A 179 8.95 -9.66 -16.69
CA ASN A 179 9.77 -9.74 -17.89
C ASN A 179 11.21 -10.19 -17.58
N ASN A 180 11.42 -11.50 -17.50
CA ASN A 180 12.68 -12.11 -17.06
C ASN A 180 13.89 -11.66 -17.91
N ASP A 181 13.70 -11.51 -19.22
CA ASP A 181 14.77 -11.06 -20.12
C ASP A 181 15.18 -9.61 -19.84
N PHE A 182 14.21 -8.72 -19.61
CA PHE A 182 14.48 -7.32 -19.29
C PHE A 182 15.08 -7.18 -17.88
N GLN A 183 14.52 -7.91 -16.89
CA GLN A 183 15.03 -8.00 -15.52
C GLN A 183 16.51 -8.41 -15.49
N ASN A 184 16.90 -9.43 -16.26
CA ASN A 184 18.30 -9.85 -16.38
C ASN A 184 19.16 -8.79 -17.10
N TYR A 185 18.60 -8.10 -18.09
CA TYR A 185 19.30 -7.07 -18.84
C TYR A 185 19.55 -5.79 -18.03
N LEU A 186 18.70 -5.45 -17.04
CA LEU A 186 18.98 -4.39 -16.06
C LEU A 186 20.16 -4.72 -15.15
N ARG A 187 20.35 -6.01 -14.82
CA ARG A 187 21.49 -6.49 -14.02
C ARG A 187 22.78 -6.54 -14.83
N THR A 188 22.72 -7.04 -16.07
CA THR A 188 23.93 -7.24 -16.90
C THR A 188 23.63 -7.16 -18.39
N GLN A 189 24.27 -6.21 -19.08
CA GLN A 189 24.10 -6.01 -20.52
C GLN A 189 25.11 -6.85 -21.33
N THR A 190 24.87 -8.17 -21.38
CA THR A 190 25.71 -9.08 -22.17
C THR A 190 25.72 -8.65 -23.65
N GLY A 191 26.93 -8.43 -24.21
CA GLY A 191 27.12 -7.93 -25.57
C GLY A 191 27.56 -6.46 -25.66
N ASN A 192 27.41 -5.69 -24.58
CA ASN A 192 27.99 -4.34 -24.44
C ASN A 192 29.44 -4.41 -23.93
N THR A 193 30.19 -3.32 -24.09
CA THR A 193 31.59 -3.22 -23.60
C THR A 193 31.69 -2.98 -22.09
N THR A 194 30.65 -2.41 -21.48
CA THR A 194 30.56 -2.11 -20.06
C THR A 194 29.25 -2.64 -19.50
N THR A 195 29.29 -3.14 -18.27
CA THR A 195 28.11 -3.56 -17.51
C THR A 195 27.77 -2.50 -16.48
N ILE A 196 26.50 -2.11 -16.42
CA ILE A 196 25.95 -1.20 -15.43
C ILE A 196 24.80 -1.93 -14.75
N ASN A 197 24.95 -2.17 -13.46
CA ASN A 197 23.97 -2.90 -12.67
C ASN A 197 22.99 -1.92 -12.04
N ILE A 198 21.87 -1.65 -12.73
CA ILE A 198 20.85 -0.68 -12.30
C ILE A 198 20.20 -1.09 -10.97
N ILE A 199 20.12 -2.39 -10.70
CA ILE A 199 19.55 -2.93 -9.47
C ILE A 199 20.39 -2.48 -8.26
N ILE A 200 21.72 -2.56 -8.36
CA ILE A 200 22.62 -2.10 -7.29
C ILE A 200 22.58 -0.58 -7.16
N CYS A 201 22.56 0.16 -8.28
CA CYS A 201 22.41 1.62 -8.23
C CYS A 201 21.10 2.07 -7.58
N THR A 202 20.03 1.29 -7.74
CA THR A 202 18.73 1.53 -7.08
C THR A 202 18.86 1.36 -5.56
N VAL A 203 19.55 0.31 -5.10
CA VAL A 203 19.85 0.11 -3.66
C VAL A 203 20.74 1.23 -3.11
N ASP A 204 21.73 1.69 -3.88
CA ASP A 204 22.59 2.81 -3.47
C ASP A 204 21.81 4.14 -3.33
N TYR A 205 20.77 4.36 -4.15
CA TYR A 205 19.85 5.48 -3.96
C TYR A 205 19.00 5.29 -2.71
N LEU A 206 18.42 4.10 -2.51
CA LEU A 206 17.59 3.78 -1.35
C LEU A 206 18.35 3.99 -0.04
N LEU A 207 19.63 3.60 0.03
CA LEU A 207 20.45 3.80 1.22
C LEU A 207 20.65 5.29 1.55
N ARG A 208 20.94 6.14 0.55
CA ARG A 208 21.05 7.59 0.75
C ARG A 208 19.73 8.21 1.21
N LEU A 209 18.62 7.76 0.63
CA LEU A 209 17.29 8.22 1.02
C LEU A 209 16.98 7.81 2.47
N GLN A 210 17.28 6.56 2.83
CA GLN A 210 17.09 6.03 4.18
C GLN A 210 17.92 6.79 5.23
N GLU A 211 19.21 7.03 4.98
CA GLU A 211 20.08 7.81 5.89
C GLU A 211 19.49 9.21 6.13
N SER A 212 19.02 9.86 5.06
CA SER A 212 18.39 11.18 5.10
C SER A 212 17.05 11.19 5.86
N ILE A 213 16.21 10.17 5.69
CA ILE A 213 14.96 9.98 6.46
C ILE A 213 15.26 9.76 7.94
N SER A 214 16.31 8.99 8.27
CA SER A 214 16.73 8.77 9.66
C SER A 214 17.23 10.05 10.32
N ASP A 215 18.00 10.88 9.62
CA ASP A 215 18.43 12.18 10.12
C ASP A 215 17.22 13.10 10.38
N PHE A 216 16.21 13.05 9.52
CA PHE A 216 14.96 13.79 9.70
C PHE A 216 14.18 13.35 10.95
N TYR A 217 14.11 12.04 11.21
CA TYR A 217 13.58 11.53 12.47
C TYR A 217 14.31 12.13 13.68
N TRP A 218 15.64 12.13 13.68
CA TRP A 218 16.43 12.69 14.78
C TRP A 218 16.17 14.18 15.00
N TYR A 219 16.01 14.95 13.92
CA TYR A 219 15.67 16.37 14.01
C TYR A 219 14.34 16.62 14.75
N TYR A 220 13.34 15.77 14.55
CA TYR A 220 12.05 15.84 15.25
C TYR A 220 11.98 15.03 16.54
N SER A 221 12.97 14.21 16.88
CA SER A 221 12.93 13.29 18.03
C SER A 221 12.68 13.99 19.37
N GLY A 222 13.17 15.23 19.54
CA GLY A 222 12.98 16.04 20.75
C GLY A 222 11.74 16.95 20.74
N LYS A 223 10.93 16.93 19.68
CA LYS A 223 9.70 17.72 19.56
C LYS A 223 8.50 16.78 19.64
N ASP A 224 7.45 17.14 20.36
CA ASP A 224 6.25 16.29 20.46
C ASP A 224 5.51 16.19 19.13
N VAL A 225 5.39 17.30 18.41
CA VAL A 225 4.64 17.41 17.15
C VAL A 225 5.57 17.74 15.97
N ILE A 226 5.28 17.14 14.82
CA ILE A 226 5.90 17.50 13.54
C ILE A 226 5.12 18.68 12.95
N ASP A 227 5.81 19.77 12.64
CA ASP A 227 5.18 20.93 11.99
C ASP A 227 4.70 20.60 10.58
N GLU A 228 3.73 21.35 10.06
CA GLU A 228 3.10 21.10 8.75
C GLU A 228 4.11 21.03 7.60
N GLN A 229 5.15 21.89 7.63
CA GLN A 229 6.20 21.86 6.62
C GLN A 229 7.03 20.57 6.71
N GLY A 230 7.31 20.11 7.93
CA GLY A 230 7.95 18.83 8.19
C GLY A 230 7.12 17.66 7.67
N LYS A 231 5.81 17.64 7.95
CA LYS A 231 4.89 16.60 7.45
C LYS A 231 4.91 16.51 5.91
N ARG A 232 4.76 17.65 5.23
CA ARG A 232 4.77 17.72 3.75
C ARG A 232 6.06 17.20 3.14
N ASN A 233 7.22 17.64 3.63
CA ASN A 233 8.50 17.18 3.10
C ASN A 233 8.75 15.70 3.41
N PHE A 234 8.32 15.23 4.58
CA PHE A 234 8.45 13.83 4.94
C PHE A 234 7.58 12.93 4.05
N SER A 235 6.32 13.32 3.81
CA SER A 235 5.40 12.63 2.90
C SER A 235 6.00 12.45 1.50
N LYS A 236 6.61 13.50 0.93
CA LYS A 236 7.32 13.43 -0.37
C LYS A 236 8.43 12.37 -0.38
N ALA A 237 9.25 12.33 0.67
CA ALA A 237 10.31 11.33 0.78
C ALA A 237 9.76 9.91 0.94
N MET A 238 8.65 9.75 1.66
CA MET A 238 7.96 8.46 1.80
C MET A 238 7.38 8.00 0.46
N ALA A 239 6.75 8.88 -0.32
CA ALA A 239 6.25 8.56 -1.65
C ALA A 239 7.37 8.11 -2.60
N VAL A 240 8.51 8.80 -2.59
CA VAL A 240 9.71 8.38 -3.35
C VAL A 240 10.20 7.01 -2.88
N ALA A 241 10.28 6.76 -1.57
CA ALA A 241 10.69 5.47 -1.02
C ALA A 241 9.72 4.34 -1.43
N LYS A 242 8.41 4.61 -1.41
CA LYS A 242 7.33 3.69 -1.83
C LYS A 242 7.58 3.25 -3.27
N GLN A 243 7.78 4.21 -4.18
CA GLN A 243 8.08 3.94 -5.58
C GLN A 243 9.38 3.12 -5.76
N VAL A 244 10.42 3.36 -4.94
CA VAL A 244 11.66 2.57 -4.99
C VAL A 244 11.44 1.13 -4.54
N PHE A 245 10.67 0.88 -3.48
CA PHE A 245 10.33 -0.48 -3.03
C PHE A 245 9.50 -1.24 -4.08
N ASN A 246 8.53 -0.57 -4.71
CA ASN A 246 7.71 -1.15 -5.78
C ASN A 246 8.57 -1.50 -7.01
N SER A 247 9.54 -0.64 -7.34
CA SER A 247 10.51 -0.92 -8.42
C SER A 247 11.41 -2.13 -8.10
N LEU A 248 11.93 -2.21 -6.87
CA LEU A 248 12.76 -3.34 -6.43
C LEU A 248 11.98 -4.66 -6.45
N THR A 249 10.70 -4.63 -6.11
CA THR A 249 9.78 -5.77 -6.16
C THR A 249 9.63 -6.30 -7.59
N GLU A 250 9.36 -5.43 -8.57
CA GLU A 250 9.27 -5.84 -9.99
C GLU A 250 10.58 -6.35 -10.58
N TYR A 251 11.73 -5.97 -10.02
CA TYR A 251 13.02 -6.52 -10.45
C TYR A 251 13.20 -8.00 -10.08
N ILE A 252 12.48 -8.51 -9.07
CA ILE A 252 12.72 -9.84 -8.51
C ILE A 252 11.54 -10.80 -8.63
N GLN A 253 10.30 -10.31 -8.70
CA GLN A 253 9.11 -11.15 -8.85
C GLN A 253 9.10 -11.93 -10.17
N GLY A 254 8.41 -13.09 -10.18
CA GLY A 254 8.50 -14.05 -11.27
C GLY A 254 9.91 -14.67 -11.28
N PRO A 255 10.19 -15.50 -10.27
CA PRO A 255 11.40 -15.41 -9.45
C PRO A 255 12.68 -15.25 -10.28
N CYS A 256 13.23 -14.03 -10.28
CA CYS A 256 14.50 -13.73 -10.94
C CYS A 256 15.69 -14.00 -10.01
N THR A 257 16.09 -15.27 -9.91
CA THR A 257 17.14 -15.75 -9.00
C THR A 257 18.45 -14.96 -9.08
N GLY A 258 18.86 -14.52 -10.28
CA GLY A 258 20.07 -13.70 -10.44
C GLY A 258 19.94 -12.31 -9.83
N ASN A 259 18.75 -11.70 -9.86
CA ASN A 259 18.48 -10.41 -9.24
C ASN A 259 18.38 -10.56 -7.71
N GLN A 260 17.68 -11.60 -7.24
CA GLN A 260 17.62 -11.94 -5.81
C GLN A 260 19.02 -12.13 -5.21
N GLN A 261 19.91 -12.87 -5.89
CA GLN A 261 21.30 -13.05 -5.43
C GLN A 261 22.12 -11.75 -5.50
N SER A 262 21.87 -10.90 -6.51
CA SER A 262 22.55 -9.59 -6.59
C SER A 262 22.16 -8.70 -5.40
N LEU A 263 20.88 -8.70 -5.00
CA LEU A 263 20.40 -7.94 -3.85
C LEU A 263 20.93 -8.52 -2.52
N ALA A 264 20.92 -9.84 -2.37
CA ALA A 264 21.40 -10.54 -1.18
C ALA A 264 22.88 -10.29 -0.85
N HIS A 265 23.71 -10.04 -1.88
CA HIS A 265 25.13 -9.68 -1.72
C HIS A 265 25.39 -8.17 -1.73
N SER A 266 24.35 -7.35 -1.81
CA SER A 266 24.46 -5.90 -1.77
C SER A 266 24.28 -5.37 -0.34
N ARG A 267 24.25 -4.04 -0.18
CA ARG A 267 23.98 -3.36 1.10
C ARG A 267 22.49 -3.12 1.36
N LEU A 268 21.60 -3.84 0.66
CA LEU A 268 20.15 -3.73 0.87
C LEU A 268 19.76 -3.98 2.33
N TRP A 269 20.41 -4.95 2.98
CA TRP A 269 20.15 -5.28 4.39
C TRP A 269 20.40 -4.09 5.32
N ASP A 270 21.45 -3.30 5.09
CA ASP A 270 21.75 -2.07 5.86
C ASP A 270 20.58 -1.08 5.77
N ALA A 271 20.05 -0.87 4.56
CA ALA A 271 18.92 0.03 4.33
C ALA A 271 17.64 -0.46 5.03
N VAL A 272 17.34 -1.76 4.94
CA VAL A 272 16.15 -2.36 5.58
C VAL A 272 16.22 -2.22 7.11
N VAL A 273 17.38 -2.45 7.72
CA VAL A 273 17.59 -2.23 9.17
C VAL A 273 17.33 -0.77 9.55
N GLY A 274 17.80 0.17 8.74
CA GLY A 274 17.57 1.60 8.95
C GLY A 274 16.09 1.98 8.90
N PHE A 275 15.33 1.44 7.94
CA PHE A 275 13.89 1.64 7.87
C PHE A 275 13.15 1.02 9.06
N LEU A 276 13.52 -0.18 9.51
CA LEU A 276 12.92 -0.80 10.71
C LEU A 276 13.08 0.09 11.95
N HIS A 277 14.22 0.77 12.09
CA HIS A 277 14.42 1.75 13.16
C HIS A 277 13.44 2.94 13.02
N VAL A 278 13.35 3.54 11.84
CA VAL A 278 12.44 4.68 11.58
C VAL A 278 10.99 4.27 11.86
N PHE A 279 10.54 3.12 11.34
CA PHE A 279 9.18 2.62 11.55
C PHE A 279 8.88 2.42 13.04
N ALA A 280 9.73 1.69 13.76
CA ALA A 280 9.51 1.40 15.18
C ALA A 280 9.31 2.67 16.02
N HIS A 281 10.09 3.72 15.77
CA HIS A 281 10.03 4.95 16.56
C HIS A 281 8.96 5.94 16.05
N MET A 282 8.79 6.07 14.73
CA MET A 282 7.80 6.99 14.16
C MET A 282 6.38 6.47 14.35
N MET A 283 6.11 5.17 14.18
CA MET A 283 4.78 4.61 14.44
C MET A 283 4.30 4.94 15.85
N LYS A 284 5.18 4.77 16.85
CA LYS A 284 4.85 5.08 18.25
C LYS A 284 4.58 6.57 18.45
N LYS A 285 5.38 7.44 17.84
CA LYS A 285 5.27 8.89 18.02
C LYS A 285 4.02 9.46 17.32
N LEU A 286 3.83 9.11 16.05
CA LEU A 286 2.74 9.63 15.22
C LEU A 286 1.36 9.16 15.74
N ALA A 287 1.30 7.99 16.38
CA ALA A 287 0.05 7.48 16.97
C ALA A 287 -0.48 8.31 18.16
N GLN A 288 0.36 9.14 18.79
CA GLN A 288 -0.01 9.93 19.98
C GLN A 288 -0.75 11.23 19.67
N ASP A 289 -0.91 11.58 18.38
CA ASP A 289 -1.52 12.84 17.95
C ASP A 289 -2.41 12.60 16.71
N SER A 290 -3.68 12.98 16.79
CA SER A 290 -4.63 12.81 15.70
C SER A 290 -4.34 13.62 14.46
N SER A 291 -3.70 14.78 14.62
CA SER A 291 -3.28 15.60 13.48
C SER A 291 -2.17 14.95 12.65
N GLN A 292 -1.59 13.84 13.12
CA GLN A 292 -0.48 13.13 12.49
C GLN A 292 -0.87 11.77 11.91
N LEU A 293 -2.16 11.40 11.97
CA LEU A 293 -2.62 10.11 11.46
C LEU A 293 -2.44 9.91 9.98
N GLY A 294 -2.66 10.95 9.15
CA GLY A 294 -2.43 10.83 7.70
C GLY A 294 -1.01 10.38 7.42
N LEU A 295 -0.04 11.01 8.12
CA LEU A 295 1.36 10.65 8.02
C LEU A 295 1.66 9.24 8.57
N LEU A 296 0.94 8.80 9.60
CA LEU A 296 1.04 7.42 10.11
C LEU A 296 0.50 6.41 9.09
N LYS A 297 -0.65 6.67 8.46
CA LYS A 297 -1.20 5.81 7.39
C LYS A 297 -0.18 5.65 6.26
N GLU A 298 0.36 6.76 5.75
CA GLU A 298 1.41 6.73 4.70
C GLU A 298 2.66 5.94 5.13
N LEU A 299 3.07 6.06 6.39
CA LEU A 299 4.22 5.32 6.93
C LEU A 299 3.95 3.80 6.98
N LEU A 300 2.74 3.40 7.35
CA LEU A 300 2.32 2.00 7.38
C LEU A 300 2.24 1.42 5.96
N ASP A 301 1.74 2.18 5.00
CA ASP A 301 1.75 1.77 3.59
C ASP A 301 3.17 1.58 3.04
N LEU A 302 4.08 2.50 3.36
CA LEU A 302 5.49 2.35 3.01
C LEU A 302 6.10 1.08 3.63
N GLN A 303 5.75 0.78 4.88
CA GLN A 303 6.23 -0.42 5.56
C GLN A 303 5.62 -1.70 4.96
N LYS A 304 4.36 -1.67 4.51
CA LYS A 304 3.71 -2.76 3.76
C LYS A 304 4.48 -3.06 2.47
N ASP A 305 4.76 -2.05 1.64
CA ASP A 305 5.51 -2.22 0.38
C ASP A 305 6.94 -2.74 0.62
N MET A 306 7.60 -2.31 1.70
CA MET A 306 8.88 -2.88 2.11
C MET A 306 8.76 -4.38 2.46
N VAL A 307 7.73 -4.79 3.22
CA VAL A 307 7.54 -6.19 3.61
C VAL A 307 7.18 -7.06 2.39
N VAL A 308 6.40 -6.54 1.44
CA VAL A 308 6.11 -7.23 0.18
C VAL A 308 7.38 -7.46 -0.64
N MET A 309 8.32 -6.50 -0.65
CA MET A 309 9.63 -6.71 -1.27
C MET A 309 10.42 -7.84 -0.59
N LEU A 310 10.40 -7.92 0.74
CA LEU A 310 11.03 -9.02 1.49
C LEU A 310 10.36 -10.38 1.20
N LEU A 311 9.04 -10.43 1.07
CA LEU A 311 8.33 -11.64 0.65
C LEU A 311 8.73 -12.07 -0.77
N SER A 312 8.85 -11.11 -1.69
CA SER A 312 9.27 -11.34 -3.07
C SER A 312 10.72 -11.84 -3.18
N LEU A 313 11.59 -11.46 -2.23
CA LEU A 313 12.95 -12.02 -2.12
C LEU A 313 12.97 -13.50 -1.72
N LEU A 314 11.92 -14.01 -1.04
CA LEU A 314 11.78 -15.41 -0.66
C LEU A 314 11.17 -16.28 -1.78
N GLU A 315 10.55 -15.67 -2.78
CA GLU A 315 9.91 -16.37 -3.89
C GLU A 315 10.87 -17.35 -4.60
N GLY A 316 10.45 -18.62 -4.73
CA GLY A 316 11.24 -19.68 -5.39
C GLY A 316 12.47 -20.19 -4.62
N ASN A 317 12.72 -19.71 -3.38
CA ASN A 317 13.87 -20.13 -2.58
C ASN A 317 13.74 -21.57 -2.06
N VAL A 318 14.90 -22.18 -1.82
CA VAL A 318 14.99 -23.48 -1.16
C VAL A 318 14.93 -23.34 0.37
N VAL A 319 14.46 -24.39 1.04
CA VAL A 319 14.60 -24.51 2.51
C VAL A 319 16.07 -24.41 2.89
N ASN A 320 16.37 -23.65 3.94
CA ASN A 320 17.72 -23.27 4.36
C ASN A 320 18.53 -22.51 3.29
N GLY A 321 17.88 -21.81 2.36
CA GLY A 321 18.52 -20.88 1.43
C GLY A 321 19.33 -19.78 2.14
N THR A 322 20.28 -19.17 1.44
CA THR A 322 21.10 -18.08 1.98
C THR A 322 20.26 -16.84 2.30
N ILE A 323 19.30 -16.51 1.43
CA ILE A 323 18.43 -15.33 1.58
C ILE A 323 17.60 -15.41 2.87
N ALA A 324 16.89 -16.51 3.10
CA ALA A 324 16.10 -16.68 4.32
C ALA A 324 16.97 -16.62 5.59
N ARG A 325 18.19 -17.17 5.55
CA ARG A 325 19.14 -17.06 6.68
C ARG A 325 19.61 -15.62 6.91
N GLN A 326 19.93 -14.89 5.86
CA GLN A 326 20.31 -13.47 5.96
C GLN A 326 19.16 -12.60 6.47
N MET A 327 17.91 -12.89 6.07
CA MET A 327 16.74 -12.22 6.63
C MET A 327 16.62 -12.46 8.14
N VAL A 328 16.82 -13.69 8.61
CA VAL A 328 16.84 -13.98 10.05
C VAL A 328 17.99 -13.23 10.74
N ASP A 329 19.18 -13.18 10.14
CA ASP A 329 20.31 -12.44 10.70
C ASP A 329 20.00 -10.93 10.82
N MET A 330 19.36 -10.34 9.82
CA MET A 330 18.90 -8.95 9.81
C MET A 330 17.84 -8.68 10.91
N LEU A 331 16.85 -9.55 11.05
CA LEU A 331 15.83 -9.41 12.11
C LEU A 331 16.45 -9.48 13.50
N VAL A 332 17.46 -10.35 13.68
CA VAL A 332 18.20 -10.48 14.95
C VAL A 332 19.05 -9.24 15.22
N GLU A 333 19.72 -8.70 14.20
CA GLU A 333 20.48 -7.45 14.31
C GLU A 333 19.57 -6.28 14.74
N SER A 334 18.36 -6.21 14.19
CA SER A 334 17.36 -5.19 14.50
C SER A 334 16.29 -5.65 15.52
N SER A 335 16.63 -6.59 16.42
CA SER A 335 15.68 -7.26 17.31
C SER A 335 14.84 -6.30 18.17
N SER A 336 15.44 -5.21 18.67
CA SER A 336 14.72 -4.21 19.47
C SER A 336 13.62 -3.51 18.65
N ASN A 337 13.93 -3.09 17.43
CA ASN A 337 12.98 -2.38 16.58
C ASN A 337 11.85 -3.33 16.13
N VAL A 338 12.19 -4.56 15.75
CA VAL A 338 11.21 -5.59 15.38
C VAL A 338 10.25 -5.87 16.54
N THR A 339 10.77 -6.01 17.77
CA THR A 339 9.94 -6.22 18.96
C THR A 339 8.97 -5.05 19.18
N MET A 340 9.41 -3.80 18.99
CA MET A 340 8.54 -2.63 19.11
C MET A 340 7.41 -2.63 18.07
N ILE A 341 7.73 -2.97 16.82
CA ILE A 341 6.75 -3.07 15.73
C ILE A 341 5.72 -4.15 16.04
N LEU A 342 6.16 -5.34 16.46
CA LEU A 342 5.25 -6.44 16.82
C LEU A 342 4.33 -6.04 17.98
N LYS A 343 4.88 -5.42 19.04
CA LYS A 343 4.07 -4.94 20.16
C LYS A 343 3.05 -3.88 19.75
N PHE A 344 3.39 -3.01 18.81
CA PHE A 344 2.46 -2.02 18.29
C PHE A 344 1.24 -2.69 17.65
N PHE A 345 1.45 -3.64 16.73
CA PHE A 345 0.34 -4.36 16.09
C PHE A 345 -0.45 -5.22 17.06
N ASP A 346 0.23 -5.96 17.94
CA ASP A 346 -0.41 -6.76 18.97
C ASP A 346 -1.37 -5.93 19.83
N MET A 347 -0.93 -4.74 20.23
CA MET A 347 -1.69 -3.87 21.10
C MET A 347 -2.99 -3.38 20.46
N PHE A 348 -2.94 -2.94 19.19
CA PHE A 348 -4.11 -2.43 18.48
C PHE A 348 -5.04 -3.53 17.97
N LEU A 349 -4.51 -4.68 17.52
CA LEU A 349 -5.35 -5.81 17.10
C LEU A 349 -6.21 -6.36 18.24
N LYS A 350 -5.65 -6.44 19.46
CA LYS A 350 -6.39 -6.84 20.67
C LYS A 350 -7.43 -5.81 21.11
N LEU A 351 -7.19 -4.53 20.85
CA LEU A 351 -8.02 -3.43 21.36
C LEU A 351 -9.47 -3.59 20.90
N ARG A 352 -9.70 -3.87 19.62
CA ARG A 352 -11.05 -4.05 19.08
C ARG A 352 -11.80 -5.19 19.77
N ASP A 353 -11.15 -6.34 19.93
CA ASP A 353 -11.77 -7.53 20.51
C ASP A 353 -12.10 -7.31 22.01
N ILE A 354 -11.28 -6.52 22.70
CA ILE A 354 -11.49 -6.10 24.09
C ILE A 354 -12.68 -5.14 24.21
N VAL A 355 -12.72 -4.11 23.37
CA VAL A 355 -13.78 -3.07 23.39
C VAL A 355 -15.14 -3.68 23.03
N SER A 356 -15.15 -4.70 22.18
CA SER A 356 -16.35 -5.44 21.79
C SER A 356 -16.86 -6.41 22.87
N SER A 357 -16.09 -6.66 23.94
CA SER A 357 -16.46 -7.63 24.98
C SER A 357 -17.50 -7.08 25.97
N ASP A 358 -18.45 -7.92 26.39
CA ASP A 358 -19.43 -7.57 27.43
C ASP A 358 -18.76 -7.07 28.73
N ALA A 359 -17.62 -7.68 29.08
CA ALA A 359 -16.83 -7.32 30.24
C ALA A 359 -16.34 -5.87 30.19
N PHE A 360 -15.94 -5.37 29.01
CA PHE A 360 -15.56 -3.97 28.81
C PHE A 360 -16.80 -3.06 28.78
N ARG A 361 -17.85 -3.46 28.05
CA ARG A 361 -19.09 -2.68 27.92
C ARG A 361 -19.75 -2.38 29.28
N HIS A 362 -19.56 -3.22 30.30
CA HIS A 362 -20.01 -2.92 31.66
C HIS A 362 -19.39 -1.68 32.32
N PHE A 363 -18.22 -1.24 31.87
CA PHE A 363 -17.58 0.00 32.36
C PHE A 363 -18.05 1.24 31.58
N VAL A 364 -18.68 1.07 30.42
CA VAL A 364 -19.26 2.15 29.63
C VAL A 364 -20.65 2.44 30.19
N THR A 365 -20.78 3.56 30.91
CA THR A 365 -22.04 3.96 31.56
C THR A 365 -22.75 5.12 30.85
N ASP A 366 -22.07 5.80 29.92
CA ASP A 366 -22.65 6.87 29.12
C ASP A 366 -23.53 6.28 28.00
N PRO A 367 -24.80 6.69 27.88
CA PRO A 367 -25.70 6.24 26.80
C PRO A 367 -25.18 6.53 25.39
N ARG A 368 -24.25 7.49 25.23
CA ARG A 368 -23.61 7.82 23.95
C ARG A 368 -22.46 6.89 23.57
N GLY A 369 -22.13 5.89 24.41
CA GLY A 369 -21.02 4.97 24.16
C GLY A 369 -19.65 5.49 24.61
N LEU A 370 -19.60 6.63 25.31
CA LEU A 370 -18.35 7.25 25.75
C LEU A 370 -17.86 6.71 27.10
N ILE A 371 -16.54 6.62 27.29
CA ILE A 371 -15.93 6.18 28.55
C ILE A 371 -14.98 7.25 29.12
N SER A 372 -14.90 7.37 30.46
CA SER A 372 -13.88 8.23 31.08
C SER A 372 -12.50 7.60 31.01
N LYS A 373 -11.42 8.41 30.99
CA LYS A 373 -10.03 7.88 31.05
C LYS A 373 -9.77 6.96 32.25
N LYS A 374 -10.40 7.25 33.39
CA LYS A 374 -10.24 6.45 34.62
C LYS A 374 -10.92 5.09 34.51
N ASP A 375 -12.12 5.07 33.94
CA ASP A 375 -12.86 3.82 33.75
C ASP A 375 -12.22 2.97 32.65
N PHE A 376 -11.71 3.59 31.58
CA PHE A 376 -10.90 2.92 30.57
C PHE A 376 -9.67 2.24 31.19
N GLN A 377 -8.86 2.97 31.96
CA GLN A 377 -7.69 2.41 32.66
C GLN A 377 -8.10 1.21 33.53
N LYS A 378 -9.17 1.35 34.31
CA LYS A 378 -9.66 0.30 35.20
C LYS A 378 -10.17 -0.93 34.44
N ALA A 379 -10.86 -0.73 33.32
CA ALA A 379 -11.37 -1.80 32.47
C ALA A 379 -10.20 -2.60 31.88
N MET A 380 -9.21 -1.92 31.30
CA MET A 380 -8.01 -2.54 30.73
C MET A 380 -7.18 -3.29 31.79
N ASP A 381 -6.99 -2.69 32.97
CA ASP A 381 -6.29 -3.32 34.10
C ASP A 381 -7.00 -4.56 34.64
N SER A 382 -8.33 -4.62 34.52
CA SER A 382 -9.15 -5.74 35.00
C SER A 382 -9.04 -6.96 34.08
N GLN A 383 -8.84 -6.75 32.78
CA GLN A 383 -8.76 -7.83 31.79
C GLN A 383 -7.40 -8.54 31.74
N LYS A 384 -6.33 -7.93 32.29
CA LYS A 384 -4.98 -8.53 32.39
C LYS A 384 -4.35 -8.93 31.06
N GLN A 385 -4.73 -8.28 29.95
CA GLN A 385 -4.16 -8.51 28.62
C GLN A 385 -3.09 -7.49 28.23
N TYR A 386 -2.98 -6.38 28.98
CA TYR A 386 -2.01 -5.31 28.76
C TYR A 386 -1.14 -5.07 29.98
N GLU A 387 0.09 -4.63 29.74
CA GLU A 387 0.97 -4.10 30.77
C GLU A 387 0.62 -2.64 31.11
N PRO A 388 0.92 -2.15 32.32
CA PRO A 388 0.57 -0.78 32.74
C PRO A 388 1.10 0.31 31.78
N ASP A 389 2.32 0.14 31.26
CA ASP A 389 2.93 1.09 30.32
C ASP A 389 2.21 1.10 28.96
N GLU A 390 1.64 -0.04 28.54
CA GLU A 390 0.87 -0.16 27.30
C GLU A 390 -0.49 0.55 27.45
N ILE A 391 -1.14 0.42 28.61
CA ILE A 391 -2.39 1.14 28.89
C ILE A 391 -2.15 2.66 28.92
N GLN A 392 -1.05 3.11 29.51
CA GLN A 392 -0.67 4.53 29.48
C GLN A 392 -0.38 5.01 28.05
N PHE A 393 0.24 4.17 27.22
CA PHE A 393 0.46 4.50 25.82
C PHE A 393 -0.86 4.59 25.04
N LEU A 394 -1.80 3.65 25.21
CA LEU A 394 -3.14 3.71 24.61
C LEU A 394 -3.88 4.98 25.02
N LEU A 395 -3.84 5.35 26.31
CA LEU A 395 -4.42 6.61 26.80
C LEU A 395 -3.76 7.85 26.18
N SER A 396 -2.47 7.78 25.83
CA SER A 396 -1.79 8.86 25.11
C SER A 396 -2.17 8.94 23.63
N CYS A 397 -2.64 7.84 23.04
CA CYS A 397 -3.14 7.80 21.66
C CYS A 397 -4.64 8.15 21.57
N SER A 398 -5.38 7.99 22.68
CA SER A 398 -6.81 8.31 22.74
C SER A 398 -7.05 9.81 22.74
N GLU A 399 -8.02 10.24 21.93
CA GLU A 399 -8.57 11.58 22.03
C GLU A 399 -9.67 11.60 23.07
N ALA A 400 -9.71 12.67 23.87
CA ALA A 400 -10.79 12.90 24.79
C ALA A 400 -11.47 14.21 24.43
N ASP A 401 -12.80 14.22 24.52
CA ASP A 401 -13.62 15.41 24.33
C ASP A 401 -13.34 16.46 25.43
N GLU A 402 -14.04 17.60 25.37
CA GLU A 402 -13.96 18.65 26.39
C GLU A 402 -14.27 18.17 27.82
N ASN A 403 -14.92 17.00 27.97
CA ASN A 403 -15.30 16.39 29.24
C ASN A 403 -14.38 15.24 29.67
N GLU A 404 -13.22 15.07 29.02
CA GLU A 404 -12.28 13.95 29.24
C GLU A 404 -12.85 12.56 28.92
N MET A 405 -13.85 12.50 28.02
CA MET A 405 -14.48 11.26 27.59
C MET A 405 -13.93 10.78 26.25
N ILE A 406 -13.70 9.48 26.12
CA ILE A 406 -13.15 8.81 24.93
C ILE A 406 -14.28 8.09 24.20
N ASP A 407 -14.37 8.29 22.89
CA ASP A 407 -15.11 7.41 21.99
C ASP A 407 -14.24 6.19 21.66
N VAL A 408 -14.55 5.08 22.31
CA VAL A 408 -13.72 3.87 22.24
C VAL A 408 -13.93 3.10 20.94
N GLU A 409 -15.14 3.15 20.38
CA GLU A 409 -15.44 2.48 19.11
C GLU A 409 -14.69 3.16 17.97
N SER A 410 -14.77 4.50 17.89
CA SER A 410 -13.98 5.29 16.94
C SER A 410 -12.47 5.13 17.14
N PHE A 411 -12.00 5.19 18.39
CA PHE A 411 -10.58 5.01 18.70
C PHE A 411 -10.05 3.62 18.28
N ALA A 412 -10.82 2.55 18.52
CA ALA A 412 -10.42 1.20 18.14
C ALA A 412 -10.39 1.03 16.62
N GLN A 413 -11.40 1.53 15.89
CA GLN A 413 -11.48 1.40 14.44
C GLN A 413 -10.33 2.10 13.73
N ARG A 414 -10.00 3.31 14.16
CA ARG A 414 -8.96 4.17 13.59
C ARG A 414 -7.58 3.52 13.43
N PHE A 415 -7.18 2.64 14.35
CA PHE A 415 -5.89 1.95 14.28
C PHE A 415 -6.00 0.50 13.78
N GLN A 416 -7.21 -0.07 13.77
CA GLN A 416 -7.41 -1.47 13.44
C GLN A 416 -7.12 -1.78 11.97
N GLU A 417 -7.71 -1.02 11.05
CA GLU A 417 -7.57 -1.29 9.61
C GLU A 417 -6.11 -1.16 9.15
N PRO A 418 -5.41 -0.05 9.40
CA PRO A 418 -3.99 0.06 9.03
C PRO A 418 -3.12 -1.02 9.70
N ALA A 419 -3.40 -1.36 10.97
CA ALA A 419 -2.67 -2.42 11.68
C ALA A 419 -2.99 -3.82 11.14
N ARG A 420 -4.19 -4.05 10.62
CA ARG A 420 -4.62 -5.34 10.07
C ARG A 420 -3.86 -5.64 8.78
N ASP A 421 -3.85 -4.70 7.84
CA ASP A 421 -3.27 -4.90 6.51
C ASP A 421 -1.78 -5.18 6.56
N ILE A 422 -1.05 -4.40 7.37
CA ILE A 422 0.37 -4.63 7.56
C ILE A 422 0.66 -5.81 8.48
N GLY A 423 -0.16 -6.00 9.52
CA GLY A 423 -0.03 -7.10 10.47
C GLY A 423 -0.13 -8.44 9.77
N PHE A 424 -0.99 -8.56 8.76
CA PHE A 424 -1.11 -9.75 7.93
C PHE A 424 0.21 -10.04 7.19
N ASN A 425 0.78 -9.05 6.50
CA ASN A 425 2.04 -9.22 5.76
C ASN A 425 3.21 -9.59 6.67
N VAL A 426 3.29 -9.01 7.87
CA VAL A 426 4.29 -9.38 8.89
C VAL A 426 4.07 -10.82 9.38
N ALA A 427 2.82 -11.22 9.64
CA ALA A 427 2.48 -12.59 10.03
C ALA A 427 2.85 -13.61 8.94
N VAL A 428 2.61 -13.27 7.67
CA VAL A 428 3.02 -14.08 6.51
C VAL A 428 4.53 -14.19 6.44
N LEU A 429 5.28 -13.09 6.59
CA LEU A 429 6.75 -13.11 6.54
C LEU A 429 7.34 -14.01 7.62
N LEU A 430 6.88 -13.88 8.87
CA LEU A 430 7.35 -14.73 9.98
C LEU A 430 6.99 -16.20 9.77
N THR A 431 5.76 -16.47 9.29
CA THR A 431 5.33 -17.83 8.94
C THR A 431 6.22 -18.41 7.85
N ASN A 432 6.46 -17.66 6.78
CA ASN A 432 7.26 -18.10 5.63
C ASN A 432 8.71 -18.39 6.04
N LEU A 433 9.33 -17.49 6.83
CA LEU A 433 10.67 -17.71 7.39
C LEU A 433 10.74 -18.94 8.29
N SER A 434 9.71 -19.21 9.09
CA SER A 434 9.67 -20.38 9.98
C SER A 434 9.68 -21.71 9.21
N GLU A 435 9.11 -21.72 8.00
CA GLU A 435 9.08 -22.90 7.15
C GLU A 435 10.37 -23.04 6.32
N HIS A 436 11.00 -21.92 5.95
CA HIS A 436 12.31 -21.91 5.29
C HIS A 436 13.48 -22.21 6.25
N VAL A 437 13.37 -21.86 7.54
CA VAL A 437 14.46 -22.00 8.54
C VAL A 437 13.91 -22.59 9.87
N PRO A 438 13.43 -23.84 9.89
CA PRO A 438 12.63 -24.40 10.99
C PRO A 438 13.37 -24.67 12.29
N HIS A 439 14.71 -24.72 12.27
CA HIS A 439 15.52 -25.10 13.43
C HIS A 439 16.33 -23.94 14.03
N ASP A 440 16.06 -22.69 13.64
CA ASP A 440 16.72 -21.52 14.22
C ASP A 440 16.02 -21.07 15.52
N GLN A 441 16.72 -21.17 16.65
CA GLN A 441 16.19 -20.77 17.95
C GLN A 441 15.95 -19.25 18.04
N ARG A 442 16.70 -18.44 17.27
CA ARG A 442 16.54 -16.98 17.26
C ARG A 442 15.21 -16.58 16.63
N LEU A 443 14.82 -17.28 15.57
CA LEU A 443 13.53 -17.07 14.92
C LEU A 443 12.35 -17.47 15.82
N LYS A 444 12.50 -18.56 16.59
CA LYS A 444 11.48 -18.98 17.56
C LYS A 444 11.14 -17.89 18.58
N THR A 445 12.14 -17.15 19.06
CA THR A 445 11.90 -16.02 19.98
C THR A 445 10.95 -14.98 19.37
N PHE A 446 11.09 -14.67 18.07
CA PHE A 446 10.17 -13.74 17.40
C PHE A 446 8.78 -14.35 17.18
N LEU A 447 8.70 -15.64 16.87
CA LEU A 447 7.41 -16.33 16.74
C LEU A 447 6.64 -16.36 18.07
N GLU A 448 7.33 -16.55 19.20
CA GLU A 448 6.76 -16.47 20.54
C GLU A 448 6.28 -15.05 20.87
N GLN A 449 7.04 -14.02 20.48
CA GLN A 449 6.63 -12.62 20.64
C GLN A 449 5.42 -12.24 19.77
N ALA A 450 5.29 -12.86 18.60
CA ALA A 450 4.22 -12.60 17.63
C ALA A 450 3.05 -13.60 17.75
N GLU A 451 2.99 -14.43 18.78
CA GLU A 451 2.03 -15.54 18.90
C GLU A 451 0.58 -15.08 18.74
N SER A 452 0.20 -13.99 19.42
CA SER A 452 -1.12 -13.37 19.33
C SER A 452 -1.46 -12.88 17.93
N ILE A 453 -0.51 -12.25 17.23
CA ILE A 453 -0.68 -11.76 15.85
C ILE A 453 -0.87 -12.96 14.91
N LEU A 454 -0.04 -13.99 15.05
CA LEU A 454 -0.13 -15.21 14.25
C LEU A 454 -1.46 -15.95 14.49
N ASP A 455 -1.92 -16.01 15.73
CA ASP A 455 -3.22 -16.61 16.08
C ASP A 455 -4.39 -15.80 15.54
N TYR A 456 -4.33 -14.47 15.58
CA TYR A 456 -5.33 -13.58 15.01
C TYR A 456 -5.49 -13.77 13.50
N PHE A 457 -4.38 -13.87 12.76
CA PHE A 457 -4.40 -14.02 11.29
C PHE A 457 -4.53 -15.46 10.79
N ARG A 458 -4.30 -16.48 11.63
CA ARG A 458 -4.46 -17.90 11.26
C ARG A 458 -5.78 -18.21 10.52
N PRO A 459 -6.95 -17.67 10.91
CA PRO A 459 -8.21 -17.93 10.24
C PRO A 459 -8.32 -17.30 8.84
N PHE A 460 -7.50 -16.30 8.53
CA PHE A 460 -7.47 -15.53 7.28
C PHE A 460 -6.28 -15.90 6.38
N LEU A 461 -5.32 -16.69 6.89
CA LEU A 461 -4.14 -17.11 6.15
C LEU A 461 -4.43 -18.34 5.27
N GLY A 462 -4.54 -18.13 3.97
CA GLY A 462 -4.55 -19.17 2.96
C GLY A 462 -3.15 -19.75 2.70
N ARG A 463 -3.08 -21.05 2.46
CA ARG A 463 -1.85 -21.77 2.09
C ARG A 463 -2.15 -22.74 0.96
N ILE A 464 -1.42 -22.64 -0.13
CA ILE A 464 -1.51 -23.57 -1.26
C ILE A 464 -0.13 -24.02 -1.71
N GLU A 465 -0.01 -25.28 -2.12
CA GLU A 465 1.20 -25.85 -2.67
C GLU A 465 1.02 -26.07 -4.17
N ILE A 466 1.94 -25.51 -4.96
CA ILE A 466 1.93 -25.63 -6.41
C ILE A 466 3.26 -26.19 -6.92
N MET A 467 3.22 -26.81 -8.10
CA MET A 467 4.45 -27.18 -8.81
C MET A 467 4.97 -25.97 -9.56
N GLY A 468 6.05 -25.36 -9.08
CA GLY A 468 6.68 -24.21 -9.74
C GLY A 468 7.36 -24.60 -11.05
N ALA A 469 7.77 -23.59 -11.83
CA ALA A 469 8.44 -23.76 -13.13
C ALA A 469 9.76 -24.57 -13.02
N ALA A 470 10.40 -24.55 -11.84
CA ALA A 470 11.59 -25.34 -11.53
C ALA A 470 11.30 -26.81 -11.19
N ARG A 471 10.06 -27.30 -11.37
CA ARG A 471 9.60 -28.65 -10.97
C ARG A 471 9.86 -28.96 -9.50
N ARG A 472 9.71 -27.94 -8.66
CA ARG A 472 9.79 -28.04 -7.21
C ARG A 472 8.46 -27.56 -6.64
N ILE A 473 8.09 -28.11 -5.49
CA ILE A 473 6.91 -27.64 -4.77
C ILE A 473 7.24 -26.27 -4.19
N GLU A 474 6.37 -25.31 -4.48
CA GLU A 474 6.40 -23.95 -3.98
C GLU A 474 5.12 -23.72 -3.16
N ARG A 475 5.23 -22.89 -2.12
CA ARG A 475 4.10 -22.57 -1.25
C ARG A 475 3.73 -21.11 -1.44
N ILE A 476 2.45 -20.87 -1.67
CA ILE A 476 1.87 -19.53 -1.81
C ILE A 476 1.00 -19.27 -0.60
N TYR A 477 1.16 -18.07 -0.05
CA TYR A 477 0.34 -17.53 1.03
C TYR A 477 -0.50 -16.38 0.48
N PHE A 478 -1.75 -16.32 0.89
CA PHE A 478 -2.67 -15.28 0.45
C PHE A 478 -3.70 -15.00 1.55
N GLU A 479 -4.28 -13.80 1.56
CA GLU A 479 -5.35 -13.45 2.48
C GLU A 479 -6.68 -14.01 1.98
N ILE A 480 -7.47 -14.56 2.91
CA ILE A 480 -8.85 -14.98 2.69
C ILE A 480 -9.75 -13.98 3.41
N SER A 481 -10.66 -13.34 2.69
CA SER A 481 -11.57 -12.37 3.30
C SER A 481 -12.51 -13.03 4.31
N GLY A 482 -12.88 -12.27 5.35
CA GLY A 482 -13.87 -12.72 6.34
C GLY A 482 -15.24 -13.02 5.72
N ALA A 483 -15.65 -12.20 4.73
CA ALA A 483 -16.90 -12.37 4.00
C ALA A 483 -16.95 -13.67 3.20
N ASN A 484 -15.91 -13.95 2.38
CA ASN A 484 -15.85 -15.17 1.56
C ASN A 484 -15.83 -16.42 2.44
N LYS A 485 -15.15 -16.34 3.59
CA LYS A 485 -15.14 -17.41 4.58
C LYS A 485 -16.52 -17.65 5.20
N ALA A 486 -17.24 -16.60 5.56
CA ALA A 486 -18.60 -16.72 6.10
C ALA A 486 -19.57 -17.34 5.07
N GLN A 487 -19.50 -16.91 3.81
CA GLN A 487 -20.28 -17.47 2.71
C GLN A 487 -19.96 -18.96 2.48
N TRP A 488 -18.67 -19.33 2.48
CA TRP A 488 -18.24 -20.73 2.33
C TRP A 488 -18.78 -21.66 3.43
N GLU A 489 -19.02 -21.11 4.63
CA GLU A 489 -19.54 -21.86 5.77
C GLU A 489 -21.07 -22.00 5.78
N MET A 490 -21.78 -21.40 4.82
CA MET A 490 -23.24 -21.51 4.71
C MET A 490 -23.71 -22.94 4.43
N PRO A 491 -24.88 -23.37 4.96
CA PRO A 491 -25.39 -24.73 4.77
C PRO A 491 -25.54 -25.15 3.31
N GLN A 492 -25.97 -24.22 2.45
CA GLN A 492 -26.17 -24.41 1.03
C GLN A 492 -24.87 -24.85 0.32
N VAL A 493 -23.81 -24.04 0.41
CA VAL A 493 -22.48 -24.33 -0.17
C VAL A 493 -21.88 -25.61 0.43
N LYS A 494 -22.07 -25.84 1.74
CA LYS A 494 -21.61 -27.06 2.42
C LYS A 494 -22.28 -28.33 1.88
N GLU A 495 -23.55 -28.27 1.51
CA GLU A 495 -24.27 -29.41 0.92
C GLU A 495 -23.85 -29.63 -0.54
N SER A 496 -23.74 -28.56 -1.33
CA SER A 496 -23.21 -28.60 -2.70
C SER A 496 -21.83 -29.28 -2.75
N LYS A 497 -20.93 -28.89 -1.84
CA LYS A 497 -19.61 -29.54 -1.67
C LYS A 497 -19.72 -31.02 -1.29
N ARG A 498 -20.64 -31.39 -0.39
CA ARG A 498 -20.83 -32.81 0.01
C ARG A 498 -21.26 -33.66 -1.18
N GLN A 499 -22.18 -33.15 -1.99
CA GLN A 499 -22.66 -33.82 -3.19
C GLN A 499 -21.53 -33.98 -4.22
N PHE A 500 -20.79 -32.90 -4.52
CA PHE A 500 -19.64 -32.94 -5.43
C PHE A 500 -18.59 -34.01 -5.04
N ILE A 501 -18.23 -34.08 -3.76
CA ILE A 501 -17.26 -35.07 -3.27
C ILE A 501 -17.77 -36.50 -3.49
N PHE A 502 -19.07 -36.74 -3.30
CA PHE A 502 -19.67 -38.05 -3.54
C PHE A 502 -19.60 -38.45 -5.02
N ASP A 503 -19.92 -37.54 -5.92
CA ASP A 503 -19.96 -37.81 -7.37
C ASP A 503 -18.56 -38.09 -7.93
N VAL A 504 -17.57 -37.28 -7.55
CA VAL A 504 -16.18 -37.42 -8.04
C VAL A 504 -15.52 -38.72 -7.57
N VAL A 505 -15.84 -39.19 -6.36
CA VAL A 505 -15.26 -40.44 -5.83
C VAL A 505 -15.92 -41.68 -6.44
N ASN A 506 -17.19 -41.59 -6.82
CA ASN A 506 -17.93 -42.72 -7.39
C ASN A 506 -17.73 -42.88 -8.90
N GLU A 507 -17.61 -41.79 -9.66
CA GLU A 507 -17.67 -41.82 -11.13
C GLU A 507 -16.39 -41.31 -11.84
N GLY A 508 -15.43 -40.73 -11.11
CA GLY A 508 -14.30 -40.01 -11.71
C GLY A 508 -13.10 -40.85 -12.14
N GLY A 509 -12.66 -40.69 -13.40
CA GLY A 509 -11.32 -41.07 -13.87
C GLY A 509 -10.23 -40.08 -13.39
N GLU A 510 -8.97 -40.50 -13.35
CA GLU A 510 -7.88 -39.75 -12.69
C GLU A 510 -7.56 -38.38 -13.34
N ALA A 511 -7.75 -38.25 -14.65
CA ALA A 511 -7.53 -36.99 -15.38
C ALA A 511 -8.73 -36.03 -15.33
N GLU A 512 -9.95 -36.57 -15.42
CA GLU A 512 -11.19 -35.78 -15.39
C GLU A 512 -11.47 -35.20 -14.00
N LYS A 513 -10.95 -35.83 -12.95
CA LYS A 513 -11.12 -35.39 -11.56
C LYS A 513 -10.66 -33.95 -11.32
N MET A 514 -9.54 -33.53 -11.92
CA MET A 514 -9.03 -32.17 -11.72
C MET A 514 -9.86 -31.14 -12.49
N GLU A 515 -10.30 -31.48 -13.70
CA GLU A 515 -11.15 -30.62 -14.52
C GLU A 515 -12.52 -30.40 -13.87
N LEU A 516 -13.16 -31.49 -13.39
CA LEU A 516 -14.42 -31.40 -12.63
C LEU A 516 -14.28 -30.58 -11.35
N PHE A 517 -13.13 -30.66 -10.68
CA PHE A 517 -12.87 -29.84 -9.49
C PHE A 517 -12.76 -28.35 -9.80
N VAL A 518 -12.10 -27.98 -10.90
CA VAL A 518 -12.04 -26.57 -11.33
C VAL A 518 -13.43 -26.07 -11.70
N ASN A 519 -14.21 -26.86 -12.45
CA ASN A 519 -15.59 -26.50 -12.82
C ASN A 519 -16.48 -26.29 -11.57
N PHE A 520 -16.35 -27.15 -10.55
CA PHE A 520 -17.06 -26.96 -9.28
C PHE A 520 -16.67 -25.64 -8.60
N CYS A 521 -15.40 -25.27 -8.62
CA CYS A 521 -14.94 -23.98 -8.08
C CYS A 521 -15.55 -22.80 -8.86
N GLU A 522 -15.56 -22.84 -10.20
CA GLU A 522 -16.17 -21.81 -11.04
C GLU A 522 -17.68 -21.68 -10.77
N ASP A 523 -18.41 -22.80 -10.70
CA ASP A 523 -19.83 -22.84 -10.37
C ASP A 523 -20.10 -22.28 -8.96
N THR A 524 -19.23 -22.57 -8.00
CA THR A 524 -19.39 -22.08 -6.61
C THR A 524 -19.23 -20.57 -6.52
N ILE A 525 -18.32 -19.96 -7.29
CA ILE A 525 -18.17 -18.50 -7.34
C ILE A 525 -19.47 -17.85 -7.81
N PHE A 526 -20.11 -18.42 -8.83
CA PHE A 526 -21.40 -17.94 -9.33
C PHE A 526 -22.52 -18.11 -8.29
N GLU A 527 -22.57 -19.24 -7.59
CA GLU A 527 -23.53 -19.49 -6.50
C GLU A 527 -23.35 -18.47 -5.35
N MET A 528 -22.11 -18.18 -4.96
CA MET A 528 -21.77 -17.18 -3.93
C MET A 528 -22.16 -15.77 -4.36
N GLN A 529 -21.93 -15.39 -5.62
CA GLN A 529 -22.28 -14.07 -6.14
C GLN A 529 -23.80 -13.84 -6.17
N ILE A 530 -24.57 -14.86 -6.55
CA ILE A 530 -26.05 -14.79 -6.50
C ILE A 530 -26.54 -14.67 -5.06
N ALA A 531 -25.97 -15.46 -4.13
CA ALA A 531 -26.37 -15.42 -2.74
C ALA A 531 -26.17 -14.05 -2.10
N SER A 532 -25.09 -13.33 -2.43
CA SER A 532 -24.87 -11.95 -1.97
C SER A 532 -25.96 -11.00 -2.46
N ARG A 533 -26.27 -11.03 -3.76
CA ARG A 533 -27.28 -10.15 -4.37
C ARG A 533 -28.68 -10.35 -3.79
N ILE A 534 -29.07 -11.60 -3.53
CA ILE A 534 -30.38 -11.88 -2.92
C ILE A 534 -30.41 -11.39 -1.47
N SER A 535 -29.32 -11.53 -0.72
CA SER A 535 -29.23 -11.04 0.66
C SER A 535 -29.27 -9.52 0.75
N GLU A 536 -28.73 -8.81 -0.25
CA GLU A 536 -28.81 -7.34 -0.36
C GLU A 536 -30.22 -6.87 -0.71
N GLU A 537 -30.96 -7.62 -1.53
CA GLU A 537 -32.36 -7.34 -1.87
C GLU A 537 -33.36 -7.71 -0.74
N GLU A 538 -33.01 -8.66 0.15
CA GLU A 538 -33.84 -9.12 1.28
C GLU A 538 -33.60 -8.35 2.60
N ALA A 539 -32.65 -7.40 2.65
CA ALA A 539 -32.56 -6.48 3.80
C ALA A 539 -33.88 -5.69 3.91
N PRO A 540 -34.55 -5.66 5.08
CA PRO A 540 -35.87 -5.05 5.18
C PRO A 540 -35.73 -3.56 4.85
N ARG A 541 -36.43 -3.13 3.80
CA ARG A 541 -36.90 -1.74 3.74
C ARG A 541 -37.67 -1.53 5.02
N ASP A 542 -37.22 -0.59 5.82
CA ASP A 542 -37.77 -0.25 7.12
C ASP A 542 -39.31 -0.35 7.11
N GLU A 543 -39.86 -1.23 7.97
CA GLU A 543 -41.25 -1.16 8.40
C GLU A 543 -41.43 0.05 9.36
N GLU A 544 -40.97 1.24 8.95
CA GLU A 544 -41.18 2.51 9.64
C GLU A 544 -41.89 3.52 8.73
N GLU A 545 -42.94 3.12 8.01
CA GLU A 545 -43.91 4.05 7.40
C GLU A 545 -45.35 3.50 7.39
N GLU A 546 -45.88 2.97 8.50
CA GLU A 546 -47.33 2.86 8.70
C GLU A 546 -47.74 2.97 10.19
N GLU A 547 -47.33 4.03 10.89
CA GLU A 547 -48.04 4.48 12.12
C GLU A 547 -47.99 6.02 12.24
N ASP A 548 -48.49 6.75 11.24
CA ASP A 548 -48.82 8.18 11.40
C ASP A 548 -49.90 8.64 10.41
N GLU A 549 -51.02 7.90 10.34
CA GLU A 549 -52.31 8.42 9.84
C GLU A 549 -53.39 8.15 10.89
N ASP A 550 -53.36 8.86 12.02
CA ASP A 550 -54.55 9.10 12.87
C ASP A 550 -54.23 10.15 13.96
N ARG A 551 -53.99 11.40 13.53
CA ARG A 551 -54.16 12.59 14.40
C ARG A 551 -54.88 13.68 13.63
N GLU A 552 -56.21 13.63 13.71
CA GLU A 552 -57.12 14.70 13.30
C GLU A 552 -56.72 16.04 13.95
N GLU A 553 -56.56 17.07 13.13
CA GLU A 553 -56.37 18.47 13.51
C GLU A 553 -57.66 19.04 14.15
N GLU A 554 -57.61 19.39 15.44
CA GLU A 554 -58.55 20.35 16.04
C GLU A 554 -57.90 21.75 16.02
N GLU A 555 -58.23 22.58 15.03
CA GLU A 555 -58.00 24.03 15.09
C GLU A 555 -59.09 24.74 15.92
N PRO A 556 -58.73 25.69 16.81
CA PRO A 556 -59.71 26.48 17.56
C PRO A 556 -60.25 27.67 16.75
N ALA A 557 -61.56 27.86 16.83
CA ALA A 557 -62.34 28.88 16.14
C ALA A 557 -62.00 30.34 16.49
N GLU A 558 -61.80 31.19 15.48
CA GLU A 558 -61.93 32.65 15.58
C GLU A 558 -63.24 33.15 14.93
N ALA A 559 -63.91 34.06 15.65
CA ALA A 559 -65.22 34.61 15.36
C ALA A 559 -65.19 35.77 14.32
N PRO A 560 -66.33 36.14 13.69
CA PRO A 560 -66.36 36.80 12.39
C PRO A 560 -66.34 38.34 12.47
N ALA A 561 -65.75 38.99 11.45
CA ALA A 561 -65.91 40.42 11.20
C ALA A 561 -66.62 40.68 9.85
N PRO A 562 -67.49 41.70 9.73
CA PRO A 562 -68.51 41.76 8.69
C PRO A 562 -68.05 42.48 7.42
N ALA A 563 -68.61 42.07 6.28
CA ALA A 563 -68.47 42.75 4.99
C ALA A 563 -69.49 43.88 4.80
N LEU A 564 -69.05 45.03 4.26
CA LEU A 564 -69.83 46.06 3.55
C LEU A 564 -68.87 46.81 2.59
N PRO A 565 -69.35 47.47 1.51
CA PRO A 565 -69.11 46.98 0.15
C PRO A 565 -68.47 47.99 -0.83
N GLY A 566 -67.81 47.44 -1.86
CA GLY A 566 -67.94 47.87 -3.26
C GLY A 566 -67.19 49.12 -3.77
N LEU A 567 -66.87 49.05 -5.07
CA LEU A 567 -66.40 50.09 -6.00
C LEU A 567 -64.91 50.44 -5.84
N GLY A 568 -64.05 50.44 -6.85
CA GLY A 568 -64.22 50.38 -8.30
C GLY A 568 -63.09 51.20 -8.92
N ALA A 569 -62.53 50.69 -10.02
CA ALA A 569 -61.74 51.32 -11.08
C ALA A 569 -60.62 50.36 -11.52
#